data_AF-A0A7D7LBN5-F1
#
_entry.id   AF-A0A7D7LBN5-F1
#
_cell.length_a   1.000
_cell.length_b   1.000
_cell.length_c   1.000
_cell.angle_alpha   90.00
_cell.angle_beta   90.00
_cell.angle_gamma   90.00
#
_symmetry.space_group_name_H-M   'P 1'
#
loop_
_entity.id
_entity.type
_entity.pdbx_description
1 polymer ?
#
loop_
_entity_poly.entity_id
_entity_poly.type
_entity_poly.pdbx_seq_one_letter_code
_entity_poly.pdbx_strand_id
1 'polypeptide(L)'
;MDFESKANAPTPKDNIEFAQPTTTRKPLELLRDTEALLRRPTVATLSPILPPKLSNRFQATSSWADDSFKELAEIDLDTISDFELRPARILIGLSFVGFGALMILVLLLYLNTLHPQLNTVEQIRQYWYQYVWFVSLGVTGMFLLGREAMRPMPKRRK
;
A
#
# COMPACT_ATOMS: atom_id res chain seq x y z
N MET A 1 0.76 -6.35 59.53
CA MET A 1 -0.46 -5.93 58.78
C MET A 1 -0.14 -6.19 57.33
N ASP A 2 -0.55 -7.34 56.83
CA ASP A 2 -0.29 -7.80 55.47
C ASP A 2 -1.43 -7.32 54.57
N PHE A 3 -1.11 -6.43 53.63
CA PHE A 3 -2.05 -5.95 52.63
C PHE A 3 -2.05 -6.92 51.45
N GLU A 4 -3.07 -7.79 51.37
CA GLU A 4 -3.31 -8.58 50.16
C GLU A 4 -3.88 -7.71 49.04
N SER A 5 -3.16 -7.66 47.92
CA SER A 5 -3.57 -7.00 46.68
C SER A 5 -4.67 -7.80 45.98
N LYS A 6 -5.94 -7.39 46.13
CA LYS A 6 -7.05 -7.81 45.28
C LYS A 6 -6.99 -7.15 43.90
N ALA A 7 -6.09 -7.62 43.05
CA ALA A 7 -6.10 -7.27 41.64
C ALA A 7 -5.68 -8.49 40.83
N ASN A 8 -6.63 -9.39 40.56
CA ASN A 8 -6.61 -10.35 39.46
C ASN A 8 -7.95 -11.10 39.43
N ALA A 9 -9.02 -10.41 38.99
CA ALA A 9 -10.20 -11.07 38.47
C ALA A 9 -10.10 -11.02 36.93
N PRO A 10 -10.03 -12.15 36.22
CA PRO A 10 -10.02 -12.15 34.76
C PRO A 10 -11.41 -11.72 34.28
N THR A 11 -11.48 -10.56 33.63
CA THR A 11 -12.67 -10.11 32.92
C THR A 11 -12.92 -11.06 31.74
N PRO A 12 -14.17 -11.50 31.51
CA PRO A 12 -14.49 -12.28 30.32
C PRO A 12 -14.15 -11.42 29.10
N LYS A 13 -13.32 -11.95 28.20
CA LYS A 13 -13.11 -11.33 26.89
C LYS A 13 -14.46 -11.35 26.19
N ASP A 14 -15.04 -10.16 26.03
CA ASP A 14 -16.17 -9.95 25.15
C ASP A 14 -15.69 -10.37 23.75
N ASN A 15 -16.11 -11.55 23.32
CA ASN A 15 -15.88 -12.02 21.96
C ASN A 15 -16.76 -11.13 21.09
N ILE A 16 -16.23 -9.98 20.69
CA ILE A 16 -16.79 -9.18 19.60
C ILE A 16 -16.64 -10.07 18.36
N GLU A 17 -17.66 -10.88 18.11
CA GLU A 17 -17.86 -11.61 16.88
C GLU A 17 -17.99 -10.52 15.81
N PHE A 18 -16.86 -10.18 15.17
CA PHE A 18 -16.86 -9.31 14.01
C PHE A 18 -17.85 -9.92 13.03
N ALA A 19 -18.97 -9.23 12.81
CA ALA A 19 -20.01 -9.68 11.91
C ALA A 19 -19.36 -10.09 10.58
N GLN A 20 -19.34 -11.39 10.31
CA GLN A 20 -18.84 -11.89 9.03
C GLN A 20 -19.76 -11.30 7.96
N PRO A 21 -19.20 -10.54 6.99
CA PRO A 21 -20.02 -9.95 5.95
C PRO A 21 -20.74 -11.07 5.21
N THR A 22 -22.08 -11.07 5.29
CA THR A 22 -22.99 -12.09 4.75
C THR A 22 -23.02 -12.12 3.21
N THR A 23 -22.20 -11.30 2.55
CA THR A 23 -22.05 -11.26 1.10
C THR A 23 -20.58 -11.34 0.73
N THR A 24 -20.09 -12.57 0.57
CA THR A 24 -18.76 -12.93 0.07
C THR A 24 -18.63 -12.59 -1.42
N ARG A 25 -18.87 -11.34 -1.83
CA ARG A 25 -18.50 -10.93 -3.19
C ARG A 25 -16.98 -10.96 -3.29
N LYS A 26 -16.45 -11.63 -4.32
CA LYS A 26 -15.00 -11.71 -4.50
C LYS A 26 -14.44 -10.29 -4.64
N PRO A 27 -13.35 -9.93 -3.93
CA PRO A 27 -12.83 -8.56 -3.96
C PRO A 27 -12.56 -8.01 -5.36
N LEU A 28 -12.16 -8.87 -6.29
CA LEU A 28 -11.89 -8.51 -7.69
C LEU A 28 -13.17 -8.25 -8.50
N GLU A 29 -14.27 -8.94 -8.18
CA GLU A 29 -15.58 -8.63 -8.76
C GLU A 29 -16.07 -7.26 -8.27
N LEU A 30 -15.89 -6.97 -6.99
CA LEU A 30 -16.24 -5.66 -6.42
C LEU A 30 -15.42 -4.54 -7.07
N LEU A 31 -14.12 -4.77 -7.30
CA LEU A 31 -13.25 -3.83 -8.00
C LEU A 31 -13.70 -3.59 -9.44
N ARG A 32 -14.01 -4.66 -10.20
CA ARG A 32 -14.57 -4.54 -11.56
C ARG A 32 -15.87 -3.72 -11.56
N ASP A 33 -16.79 -4.04 -10.66
CA ASP A 33 -18.11 -3.41 -10.65
C ASP A 33 -18.00 -1.92 -10.27
N THR A 34 -17.14 -1.58 -9.31
CA THR A 34 -16.87 -0.19 -8.91
C THR A 34 -16.15 0.62 -9.99
N GLU A 35 -15.19 0.02 -10.69
CA GLU A 35 -14.53 0.64 -11.85
C GLU A 35 -15.54 0.90 -12.97
N ALA A 36 -16.36 -0.11 -13.30
CA ALA A 36 -17.33 -0.02 -14.39
C ALA A 36 -18.39 1.07 -14.15
N LEU A 37 -18.78 1.27 -12.88
CA LEU A 37 -19.67 2.35 -12.46
C LEU A 37 -19.08 3.74 -12.73
N LEU A 38 -17.76 3.90 -12.68
CA LEU A 38 -17.08 5.18 -12.95
C LEU A 38 -16.72 5.35 -14.44
N ARG A 39 -16.18 4.30 -15.07
CA ARG A 39 -15.67 4.36 -16.45
C ARG A 39 -16.79 4.54 -17.47
N ARG A 40 -17.84 3.71 -17.44
CA ARG A 40 -18.91 3.73 -18.45
C ARG A 40 -19.57 5.11 -18.62
N PRO A 41 -20.00 5.81 -17.55
CA PRO A 41 -20.59 7.14 -17.70
C PRO A 41 -19.56 8.18 -18.13
N THR A 42 -18.31 8.09 -17.64
CA THR A 42 -17.23 8.98 -18.05
C THR A 42 -16.96 8.86 -19.55
N VAL A 43 -16.93 7.63 -20.07
CA VAL A 43 -16.71 7.34 -21.49
C VAL A 43 -17.88 7.84 -22.33
N ALA A 44 -19.12 7.57 -21.91
CA ALA A 44 -20.32 8.05 -22.59
C ALA A 44 -20.39 9.59 -22.66
N THR A 45 -19.92 10.28 -21.62
CA THR A 45 -19.95 11.75 -21.54
C THR A 45 -18.85 12.40 -22.38
N LEU A 46 -17.63 11.87 -22.32
CA LEU A 46 -16.47 12.50 -22.97
C LEU A 46 -16.32 12.10 -24.45
N SER A 47 -16.71 10.88 -24.82
CA SER A 47 -16.57 10.38 -26.19
C SER A 47 -17.21 11.28 -27.27
N PRO A 48 -18.41 11.87 -27.11
CA PRO A 48 -18.99 12.76 -28.12
C PRO A 48 -18.32 14.14 -28.19
N ILE A 49 -17.60 14.55 -27.14
CA ILE A 49 -16.92 15.86 -27.06
C ILE A 49 -15.52 15.78 -27.69
N LEU A 50 -14.92 14.59 -27.68
CA LEU A 50 -13.56 14.37 -28.16
C LEU A 50 -13.47 14.29 -29.69
N PRO A 51 -12.35 14.71 -30.30
CA PRO A 51 -12.10 14.52 -31.72
C PRO A 51 -12.23 13.04 -32.12
N PRO A 52 -12.72 12.72 -33.34
CA PRO A 52 -13.08 11.35 -33.73
C PRO A 52 -11.97 10.31 -33.52
N LYS A 53 -10.71 10.67 -33.84
CA LYS A 53 -9.55 9.79 -33.63
C LYS A 53 -9.31 9.47 -32.16
N LEU A 54 -9.52 10.45 -31.27
CA LEU A 54 -9.31 10.27 -29.83
C LEU A 54 -10.51 9.55 -29.21
N SER A 55 -11.72 9.87 -29.66
CA SER A 55 -12.96 9.21 -29.24
C SER A 55 -12.93 7.70 -29.53
N ASN A 56 -12.53 7.30 -30.75
CA ASN A 56 -12.40 5.89 -31.11
C ASN A 56 -11.35 5.15 -30.26
N ARG A 57 -10.19 5.79 -30.00
CA ARG A 57 -9.17 5.21 -29.12
C ARG A 57 -9.68 5.09 -27.69
N PHE A 58 -10.36 6.09 -27.19
CA PHE A 58 -10.90 6.13 -25.84
C PHE A 58 -11.96 5.04 -25.61
N GLN A 59 -12.87 4.84 -26.58
CA GLN A 59 -13.81 3.72 -26.55
C GLN A 59 -13.12 2.36 -26.64
N ALA A 60 -12.12 2.20 -27.52
CA ALA A 60 -11.37 0.96 -27.65
C ALA A 60 -10.61 0.60 -26.36
N THR A 61 -9.95 1.58 -25.74
CA THR A 61 -9.29 1.40 -24.43
C THR A 61 -10.30 1.06 -23.34
N SER A 62 -11.47 1.70 -23.35
CA SER A 62 -12.55 1.38 -22.42
C SER A 62 -13.04 -0.06 -22.57
N SER A 63 -13.19 -0.56 -23.80
CA SER A 63 -13.56 -1.96 -24.05
C SER A 63 -12.48 -2.92 -23.56
N TRP A 64 -11.22 -2.63 -23.85
CA TRP A 64 -10.09 -3.45 -23.43
C TRP A 64 -9.94 -3.52 -21.91
N ALA A 65 -10.24 -2.42 -21.22
CA ALA A 65 -10.31 -2.39 -19.76
C ALA A 65 -11.43 -3.30 -19.22
N ASP A 66 -12.62 -3.30 -19.84
CA ASP A 66 -13.74 -4.18 -19.42
C ASP A 66 -13.35 -5.66 -19.53
N ASP A 67 -12.71 -6.05 -20.63
CA ASP A 67 -12.22 -7.42 -20.83
C ASP A 67 -11.15 -7.79 -19.79
N SER A 68 -10.20 -6.88 -19.54
CA SER A 68 -9.13 -7.09 -18.56
C SER A 68 -9.67 -7.24 -17.13
N PHE A 69 -10.65 -6.42 -16.73
CA PHE A 69 -11.27 -6.53 -15.41
C PHE A 69 -12.18 -7.76 -15.29
N LYS A 70 -12.74 -8.24 -16.39
CA LYS A 70 -13.48 -9.50 -16.42
C LYS A 70 -12.54 -10.68 -16.15
N GLU A 71 -11.41 -10.74 -16.84
CA GLU A 71 -10.37 -11.75 -16.60
C GLU A 71 -9.84 -11.66 -15.16
N LEU A 72 -9.61 -10.45 -14.65
CA LEU A 72 -9.16 -10.25 -13.27
C LEU A 72 -10.19 -10.74 -12.25
N ALA A 73 -11.48 -10.53 -12.50
CA ALA A 73 -12.55 -10.99 -11.62
C ALA A 73 -12.68 -12.52 -11.56
N GLU A 74 -12.17 -13.25 -12.57
CA GLU A 74 -12.14 -14.71 -12.59
C GLU A 74 -11.05 -15.28 -11.68
N ILE A 75 -10.02 -14.49 -11.34
CA ILE A 75 -8.95 -14.92 -10.43
C ILE A 75 -9.52 -15.19 -9.03
N ASP A 76 -9.28 -16.40 -8.54
CA ASP A 76 -9.62 -16.76 -7.17
C ASP A 76 -8.46 -16.43 -6.22
N LEU A 77 -8.62 -15.36 -5.43
CA LEU A 77 -7.61 -14.94 -4.46
C LEU A 77 -7.31 -16.02 -3.41
N ASP A 78 -8.25 -16.93 -3.13
CA ASP A 78 -8.04 -18.04 -2.20
C ASP A 78 -7.04 -19.08 -2.71
N THR A 79 -6.78 -19.10 -4.02
CA THR A 79 -5.75 -19.97 -4.63
C THR A 79 -4.34 -19.38 -4.56
N ILE A 80 -4.22 -18.06 -4.34
CA ILE A 80 -2.92 -17.39 -4.27
C ILE A 80 -2.30 -17.66 -2.91
N SER A 81 -1.17 -18.37 -2.91
CA SER A 81 -0.50 -18.68 -1.67
C SER A 81 0.19 -17.45 -1.07
N ASP A 82 0.22 -17.41 0.26
CA ASP A 82 0.92 -16.36 1.00
C ASP A 82 2.43 -16.28 0.65
N PHE A 83 2.99 -17.37 0.10
CA PHE A 83 4.37 -17.43 -0.40
C PHE A 83 4.54 -16.71 -1.74
N GLU A 84 3.57 -16.80 -2.65
CA GLU A 84 3.58 -16.09 -3.94
C GLU A 84 3.52 -14.57 -3.78
N LEU A 85 2.90 -14.08 -2.71
CA LEU A 85 2.86 -12.65 -2.38
C LEU A 85 4.17 -12.13 -1.74
N ARG A 86 5.07 -13.03 -1.34
CA ARG A 86 6.30 -12.65 -0.62
C ARG A 86 7.23 -11.75 -1.45
N PRO A 87 7.53 -12.02 -2.73
CA PRO A 87 8.37 -11.14 -3.54
C PRO A 87 7.78 -9.73 -3.67
N ALA A 88 6.47 -9.62 -3.85
CA ALA A 88 5.79 -8.33 -3.94
C ALA A 88 5.92 -7.53 -2.63
N ARG A 89 5.71 -8.18 -1.47
CA ARG A 89 5.87 -7.54 -0.16
C ARG A 89 7.31 -7.12 0.12
N ILE A 90 8.29 -7.92 -0.31
CA ILE A 90 9.72 -7.55 -0.24
C ILE A 90 10.00 -6.34 -1.13
N LEU A 91 9.49 -6.31 -2.35
CA LEU A 91 9.67 -5.20 -3.28
C LEU A 91 9.11 -3.90 -2.71
N ILE A 92 7.94 -3.95 -2.07
CA ILE A 92 7.35 -2.80 -1.39
C ILE A 92 8.28 -2.32 -0.26
N GLY A 93 8.74 -3.23 0.62
CA GLY A 93 9.68 -2.88 1.68
C GLY A 93 10.96 -2.23 1.15
N LEU A 94 11.55 -2.80 0.10
CA LEU A 94 12.75 -2.27 -0.54
C LEU A 94 12.52 -0.89 -1.18
N SER A 95 11.34 -0.67 -1.78
CA SER A 95 10.97 0.61 -2.37
C SER A 95 10.90 1.71 -1.31
N PHE A 96 10.35 1.42 -0.13
CA PHE A 96 10.34 2.36 0.99
C PHE A 96 11.74 2.71 1.48
N VAL A 97 12.61 1.70 1.65
CA VAL A 97 14.01 1.93 2.05
C VAL A 97 14.74 2.78 1.01
N GLY A 98 14.65 2.42 -0.27
CA GLY A 98 15.30 3.12 -1.36
C GLY A 98 14.79 4.55 -1.51
N PHE A 99 13.48 4.76 -1.44
CA PHE A 99 12.88 6.08 -1.54
C PHE A 99 13.26 6.97 -0.35
N GLY A 100 13.24 6.44 0.87
CA GLY A 100 13.68 7.17 2.06
C GLY A 100 15.14 7.61 1.95
N ALA A 101 16.03 6.71 1.53
CA ALA A 101 17.44 7.02 1.29
C ALA A 101 17.64 8.07 0.19
N LEU A 102 16.93 7.94 -0.93
CA LEU A 102 16.98 8.90 -2.03
C LEU A 102 16.51 10.29 -1.57
N MET A 103 15.43 10.37 -0.80
CA MET A 103 14.90 11.64 -0.29
C MET A 103 15.86 12.32 0.68
N ILE A 104 16.56 11.56 1.52
CA ILE A 104 17.63 12.12 2.38
C ILE A 104 18.75 12.69 1.52
N LEU A 105 19.17 11.99 0.47
CA LEU A 105 20.22 12.47 -0.43
C LEU A 105 19.80 13.73 -1.18
N VAL A 106 18.56 13.78 -1.66
CA VAL A 106 17.98 14.98 -2.28
C VAL A 106 17.92 16.14 -1.28
N LEU A 107 17.52 15.90 -0.04
CA LEU A 107 17.49 16.93 1.01
C LEU A 107 18.90 17.45 1.31
N LEU A 108 19.90 16.58 1.40
CA LEU A 108 21.30 16.99 1.60
C LEU A 108 21.82 17.81 0.42
N LEU A 109 21.50 17.42 -0.82
CA LEU A 109 21.88 18.18 -2.00
C LEU A 109 21.22 19.56 -2.02
N TYR A 110 19.94 19.63 -1.66
CA TYR A 110 19.18 20.87 -1.54
C TYR A 110 19.83 21.83 -0.52
N LEU A 111 20.17 21.32 0.66
CA LEU A 111 20.79 22.11 1.72
C LEU A 111 22.18 22.63 1.31
N ASN A 112 23.02 21.76 0.73
CA ASN A 112 24.35 22.15 0.29
C ASN A 112 24.35 23.16 -0.87
N THR A 113 23.34 23.11 -1.74
CA THR A 113 23.29 23.98 -2.94
C THR A 113 22.68 25.35 -2.62
N LEU A 114 21.58 25.40 -1.86
CA LEU A 114 20.81 26.63 -1.64
C LEU A 114 21.13 27.33 -0.30
N HIS A 115 21.65 26.59 0.68
CA HIS A 115 22.01 27.15 1.98
C HIS A 115 23.45 26.82 2.40
N PRO A 116 24.47 27.12 1.56
CA PRO A 116 25.87 26.88 1.90
C PRO A 116 26.37 27.70 3.11
N GLN A 117 25.58 28.68 3.54
CA GLN A 117 25.88 29.58 4.67
C GLN A 117 25.43 29.01 6.03
N LEU A 118 24.54 28.01 6.06
CA LEU A 118 24.04 27.43 7.29
C LEU A 118 25.00 26.37 7.81
N ASN A 119 25.33 26.44 9.10
CA ASN A 119 26.12 25.41 9.78
C ASN A 119 25.30 24.10 9.87
N THR A 120 25.97 22.94 9.92
CA THR A 120 25.33 21.61 9.90
C THR A 120 24.28 21.46 11.02
N VAL A 121 24.54 22.04 12.18
CA VAL A 121 23.62 22.03 13.33
C VAL A 121 22.36 22.86 13.07
N GLU A 122 22.49 24.00 12.38
CA GLU A 122 21.37 24.88 12.04
C GLU A 122 20.50 24.27 10.94
N GLN A 123 21.12 23.60 9.96
CA GLN A 123 20.41 22.84 8.92
C GLN A 123 19.55 21.73 9.55
N ILE A 124 20.11 20.96 10.47
CA ILE A 124 19.38 19.89 11.18
C ILE A 124 18.24 20.50 12.00
N ARG A 125 18.46 21.61 12.71
CA ARG A 125 17.41 22.26 13.51
C ARG A 125 16.26 22.78 12.64
N GLN A 126 16.56 23.35 11.48
CA GLN A 126 15.56 23.95 10.60
C GLN A 126 14.76 22.91 9.81
N TYR A 127 15.41 21.81 9.39
CA TYR A 127 14.81 20.76 8.57
C TYR A 127 14.59 19.43 9.33
N TRP A 128 14.56 19.49 10.66
CA TRP A 128 14.47 18.30 11.52
C TRP A 128 13.26 17.43 11.18
N TYR A 129 12.12 18.06 10.88
CA TYR A 129 10.88 17.36 10.56
C TYR A 129 11.01 16.54 9.28
N GLN A 130 11.59 17.12 8.23
CA GLN A 130 11.82 16.46 6.95
C GLN A 130 12.81 15.29 7.11
N TYR A 131 13.89 15.49 7.87
CA TYR A 131 14.83 14.43 8.20
C TYR A 131 14.14 13.26 8.91
N VAL A 132 13.39 13.54 9.98
CA VAL A 132 12.66 12.51 10.72
C VAL A 132 11.68 11.79 9.80
N TRP A 133 10.93 12.51 8.98
CA TRP A 133 9.96 11.93 8.05
C TRP A 133 10.61 10.94 7.08
N PHE A 134 11.70 11.31 6.42
CA PHE A 134 12.38 10.44 5.46
C PHE A 134 13.06 9.24 6.11
N VAL A 135 13.65 9.44 7.29
CA VAL A 135 14.22 8.34 8.09
C VAL A 135 13.12 7.37 8.51
N SER A 136 11.99 7.87 9.02
CA SER A 136 10.85 7.04 9.41
C SER A 136 10.33 6.21 8.23
N LEU A 137 10.26 6.78 7.03
CA LEU A 137 9.87 6.06 5.82
C LEU A 137 10.82 4.89 5.51
N GLY A 138 12.14 5.12 5.61
CA GLY A 138 13.14 4.07 5.44
C GLY A 138 13.05 2.99 6.54
N VAL A 139 12.86 3.40 7.80
CA VAL A 139 12.68 2.48 8.93
C VAL A 139 11.43 1.62 8.73
N THR A 140 10.31 2.19 8.30
CA THR A 140 9.09 1.42 7.96
C THR A 140 9.40 0.36 6.90
N GLY A 141 10.16 0.70 5.86
CA GLY A 141 10.60 -0.26 4.85
C GLY A 141 11.44 -1.40 5.43
N MET A 142 12.41 -1.09 6.29
CA MET A 142 13.22 -2.09 6.99
C MET A 142 12.39 -3.01 7.89
N PHE A 143 11.41 -2.48 8.62
CA PHE A 143 10.48 -3.29 9.41
C PHE A 143 9.65 -4.23 8.54
N LEU A 144 9.19 -3.75 7.37
CA LEU A 144 8.44 -4.57 6.41
C LEU A 144 9.28 -5.75 5.91
N LEU A 145 10.56 -5.49 5.58
CA LEU A 145 11.52 -6.51 5.17
C LEU A 145 11.83 -7.48 6.30
N GLY A 146 12.07 -6.98 7.52
CA GLY A 146 12.32 -7.80 8.70
C GLY A 146 11.15 -8.75 8.99
N ARG A 147 9.92 -8.25 8.89
CA ARG A 147 8.71 -9.06 9.03
C ARG A 147 8.64 -10.17 7.98
N GLU A 148 8.99 -9.91 6.72
CA GLU A 148 9.01 -10.93 5.67
C GLU A 148 10.20 -11.91 5.77
N ALA A 149 11.30 -11.49 6.41
CA ALA A 149 12.44 -12.36 6.70
C ALA A 149 12.13 -13.37 7.81
N MET A 150 11.40 -12.93 8.84
CA MET A 150 10.97 -13.77 9.98
C MET A 150 9.76 -14.66 9.66
N ARG A 151 9.08 -14.46 8.52
CA ARG A 151 7.89 -15.24 8.15
C ARG A 151 8.28 -16.70 7.88
N PRO A 152 7.57 -17.68 8.47
CA PRO A 152 7.89 -19.09 8.26
C PRO A 152 7.69 -19.48 6.80
N MET A 153 8.68 -20.15 6.22
CA MET A 153 8.56 -20.68 4.86
C MET A 153 7.73 -21.97 4.89
N PRO A 154 6.82 -22.18 3.92
CA PRO A 154 6.11 -23.45 3.82
C PRO A 154 7.12 -24.58 3.68
N LYS A 155 7.01 -25.60 4.54
CA LYS A 155 7.82 -26.82 4.45
C LYS A 155 7.55 -27.44 3.08
N ARG A 156 8.56 -27.49 2.21
CA ARG A 156 8.51 -28.23 0.96
C ARG A 156 8.11 -29.66 1.31
N ARG A 157 6.88 -30.08 1.00
CA ARG A 157 6.52 -31.51 1.05
C ARG A 157 7.46 -32.20 0.07
N LYS A 158 8.28 -33.12 0.59
CA LYS A 158 9.14 -33.98 -0.23
C LYS A 158 8.26 -34.88 -1.09
#